data_AF-A0A1Y0FT00-F1
#
_entry.id   AF-A0A1Y0FT00-F1
#
_cell.length_a   1.000
_cell.length_b   1.000
_cell.length_c   1.000
_cell.angle_alpha   90.00
_cell.angle_beta   90.00
_cell.angle_gamma   90.00
#
_symmetry.space_group_name_H-M   'P 1'
#
loop_
_entity.id
_entity.type
_entity.pdbx_description
1 polymer ?
#
loop_
_entity_poly.entity_id
_entity_poly.type
_entity_poly.pdbx_seq_one_letter_code
_entity_poly.pdbx_strand_id
1 'polypeptide(L)'
;MKKKITRLFSPLCMAVLFSGCAQQPVVTPTEDPTQLIQLATDILTKAVYTNSIFNQCTPLGDDAELEAVTVQQDWIDKNWPAILAADHYYTTQLGPQAINYDGQAISLNAVMLAHNARKRAIDELNLKQRTLTNQQKTCVRRIQTIAQQEMALTQGEQAHVDLQALQQQYTGDTTKIVPVPTLAGDITTERENGRSYFLLFEEFKKECPDGQFIVVHNQWPHEAYASYCGEAPVSLISCEWGKCTQQR
;
A
#
# COMPACT_ATOMS: atom_id res chain seq x y z
N MET A 1 29.39 32.82 -82.26
CA MET A 1 28.00 33.31 -82.38
C MET A 1 27.40 33.41 -80.99
N LYS A 2 26.84 34.57 -80.65
CA LYS A 2 26.22 34.91 -79.34
C LYS A 2 24.74 34.51 -79.31
N LYS A 3 24.18 34.45 -78.08
CA LYS A 3 22.75 34.54 -77.66
C LYS A 3 22.06 33.19 -77.45
N LYS A 4 21.21 32.98 -76.44
CA LYS A 4 20.66 33.81 -75.35
C LYS A 4 20.11 32.82 -74.31
N ILE A 5 20.37 33.06 -73.02
CA ILE A 5 19.80 32.31 -71.89
C ILE A 5 18.43 32.94 -71.58
N THR A 6 17.35 32.18 -71.75
CA THR A 6 15.99 32.59 -71.39
C THR A 6 15.68 32.04 -70.00
N ARG A 7 15.54 32.94 -69.02
CA ARG A 7 15.10 32.62 -67.65
C ARG A 7 13.59 32.36 -67.65
N LEU A 8 13.18 31.19 -67.16
CA LEU A 8 11.79 30.91 -66.77
C LEU A 8 11.72 30.92 -65.24
N PHE A 9 11.04 31.95 -64.74
CA PHE A 9 10.62 32.11 -63.34
C PHE A 9 9.59 31.01 -63.01
N SER A 10 9.89 30.18 -62.02
CA SER A 10 8.92 29.26 -61.39
C SER A 10 8.56 29.81 -60.01
N PRO A 11 7.28 29.98 -59.67
CA PRO A 11 6.89 30.58 -58.40
C PRO A 11 7.07 29.59 -57.24
N LEU A 12 7.67 30.11 -56.19
CA LEU A 12 7.92 29.51 -54.89
C LEU A 12 6.57 29.18 -54.20
N CYS A 13 6.17 27.91 -54.20
CA CYS A 13 5.10 27.41 -53.32
C CYS A 13 5.62 27.38 -51.89
N MET A 14 5.41 28.46 -51.15
CA MET A 14 5.66 28.54 -49.72
C MET A 14 4.51 27.82 -49.01
N ALA A 15 4.63 26.50 -48.88
CA ALA A 15 3.70 25.67 -48.12
C ALA A 15 3.82 26.04 -46.65
N VAL A 16 2.75 26.64 -46.16
CA VAL A 16 2.52 27.07 -44.80
C VAL A 16 2.54 25.85 -43.88
N LEU A 17 3.65 25.63 -43.18
CA LEU A 17 3.73 24.72 -42.03
C LEU A 17 3.15 25.43 -40.80
N PHE A 18 1.83 25.67 -40.79
CA PHE A 18 1.11 25.80 -39.52
C PHE A 18 0.86 24.38 -39.01
N SER A 19 1.90 23.76 -38.46
CA SER A 19 1.71 22.73 -37.45
C SER A 19 1.06 23.44 -36.26
N GLY A 20 -0.28 23.44 -36.22
CA GLY A 20 -1.01 23.81 -35.02
C GLY A 20 -0.46 22.96 -33.88
N CYS A 21 0.05 23.61 -32.84
CA CYS A 21 0.33 22.96 -31.57
C CYS A 21 -1.00 22.41 -31.08
N ALA A 22 -1.29 21.15 -31.39
CA ALA A 22 -2.35 20.43 -30.71
C ALA A 22 -1.95 20.42 -29.24
N GLN A 23 -2.59 21.29 -28.44
CA GLN A 23 -2.47 21.25 -26.99
C GLN A 23 -2.83 19.82 -26.59
N GLN A 24 -1.84 19.09 -26.08
CA GLN A 24 -2.08 17.80 -25.47
C GLN A 24 -3.17 17.99 -24.42
N PRO A 25 -4.18 17.10 -24.36
CA PRO A 25 -5.26 17.23 -23.38
C PRO A 25 -4.64 17.29 -21.98
N VAL A 26 -4.96 18.36 -21.25
CA VAL A 26 -4.50 18.56 -19.88
C VAL A 26 -5.15 17.49 -19.02
N VAL A 27 -4.34 16.64 -18.39
CA VAL A 27 -4.82 15.65 -17.41
C VAL A 27 -5.13 16.39 -16.11
N THR A 28 -6.37 16.30 -15.65
CA THR A 28 -6.84 16.93 -14.41
C THR A 28 -7.12 15.88 -13.34
N PRO A 29 -7.02 16.21 -12.05
CA PRO A 29 -7.36 15.29 -10.98
C PRO A 29 -8.80 14.78 -11.12
N THR A 30 -9.01 13.49 -10.87
CA THR A 30 -10.34 12.89 -10.81
C THR A 30 -11.06 13.32 -9.54
N GLU A 31 -12.37 13.50 -9.64
CA GLU A 31 -13.25 13.72 -8.48
C GLU A 31 -14.00 12.44 -8.08
N ASP A 32 -13.81 11.33 -8.81
CA ASP A 32 -14.47 10.05 -8.52
C ASP A 32 -13.91 9.44 -7.22
N PRO A 33 -14.70 9.37 -6.13
CA PRO A 33 -14.22 8.84 -4.87
C PRO A 33 -13.76 7.39 -4.95
N THR A 34 -14.32 6.61 -5.89
CA THR A 34 -13.99 5.20 -6.12
C THR A 34 -12.58 5.05 -6.69
N GLN A 35 -12.19 5.93 -7.61
CA GLN A 35 -10.84 5.93 -8.17
C GLN A 35 -9.82 6.40 -7.15
N LEU A 36 -10.13 7.45 -6.39
CA LEU A 36 -9.25 7.98 -5.36
C LEU A 36 -9.05 6.99 -4.20
N ILE A 37 -10.09 6.26 -3.79
CA ILE A 37 -9.94 5.23 -2.74
C ILE A 37 -9.15 4.03 -3.25
N GLN A 38 -9.29 3.65 -4.52
CA GLN A 38 -8.47 2.61 -5.13
C GLN A 38 -6.99 3.03 -5.20
N LEU A 39 -6.72 4.27 -5.63
CA LEU A 39 -5.37 4.83 -5.64
C LEU A 39 -4.75 4.80 -4.24
N ALA A 40 -5.49 5.26 -3.23
CA ALA A 40 -5.02 5.23 -1.85
C ALA A 40 -4.75 3.79 -1.36
N THR A 41 -5.65 2.85 -1.68
CA THR A 41 -5.51 1.43 -1.36
C THR A 41 -4.26 0.83 -1.98
N ASP A 42 -3.97 1.13 -3.25
CA ASP A 42 -2.79 0.63 -3.96
C ASP A 42 -1.49 1.17 -3.35
N ILE A 43 -1.45 2.47 -3.03
CA ILE A 43 -0.31 3.12 -2.39
C ILE A 43 -0.05 2.49 -1.02
N LEU A 44 -1.09 2.34 -0.19
CA LEU A 44 -0.98 1.75 1.15
C LEU A 44 -0.56 0.28 1.09
N THR A 45 -1.10 -0.49 0.12
CA THR A 45 -0.71 -1.89 -0.10
C THR A 45 0.77 -1.99 -0.41
N LYS A 46 1.28 -1.15 -1.33
CA LYS A 46 2.71 -1.08 -1.66
C LYS A 46 3.53 -0.66 -0.45
N ALA A 47 3.07 0.32 0.32
CA ALA A 47 3.78 0.81 1.49
C ALA A 47 3.93 -0.24 2.58
N VAL A 48 2.83 -0.92 2.94
CA VAL A 48 2.85 -2.01 3.91
C VAL A 48 3.73 -3.14 3.42
N TYR A 49 3.57 -3.58 2.17
CA TYR A 49 4.37 -4.64 1.57
C TYR A 49 5.87 -4.31 1.64
N THR A 50 6.26 -3.10 1.23
CA THR A 50 7.66 -2.67 1.16
C THR A 50 8.28 -2.59 2.55
N ASN A 51 7.59 -1.96 3.51
CA ASN A 51 8.04 -1.92 4.90
C ASN A 51 8.12 -3.31 5.51
N SER A 52 7.26 -4.24 5.11
CA SER A 52 7.32 -5.63 5.59
C SER A 52 8.57 -6.35 5.08
N ILE A 53 9.00 -6.09 3.84
CA ILE A 53 10.26 -6.64 3.33
C ILE A 53 11.43 -6.14 4.19
N PHE A 54 11.51 -4.83 4.44
CA PHE A 54 12.57 -4.26 5.28
C PHE A 54 12.54 -4.88 6.69
N ASN A 55 11.38 -4.90 7.34
CA ASN A 55 11.23 -5.43 8.70
C ASN A 55 11.59 -6.93 8.83
N GLN A 56 11.40 -7.73 7.77
CA GLN A 56 11.80 -9.14 7.76
C GLN A 56 13.31 -9.32 7.54
N CYS A 57 13.96 -8.36 6.88
CA CYS A 57 15.38 -8.44 6.53
C CYS A 57 16.31 -7.80 7.55
N THR A 58 15.89 -6.73 8.22
CA THR A 58 16.68 -6.03 9.26
C THR A 58 17.16 -6.98 10.37
N PRO A 59 16.35 -7.88 10.94
CA PRO A 59 16.79 -8.75 12.03
C PRO A 59 17.81 -9.82 11.65
N LEU A 60 18.13 -10.00 10.35
CA LEU A 60 19.09 -11.00 9.89
C LEU A 60 20.56 -10.60 10.11
N GLY A 61 20.82 -9.33 10.43
CA GLY A 61 22.17 -8.80 10.63
C GLY A 61 23.00 -8.70 9.34
N ASP A 62 24.28 -8.36 9.53
CA ASP A 62 25.30 -8.25 8.48
C ASP A 62 24.85 -7.35 7.30
N ASP A 63 25.18 -7.76 6.07
CA ASP A 63 24.84 -7.03 4.84
C ASP A 63 23.33 -6.87 4.64
N ALA A 64 22.52 -7.81 5.14
CA ALA A 64 21.07 -7.74 4.99
C ALA A 64 20.47 -6.61 5.83
N GLU A 65 20.97 -6.41 7.05
CA GLU A 65 20.57 -5.30 7.92
C GLU A 65 21.01 -3.95 7.34
N LEU A 66 22.28 -3.83 6.99
CA LEU A 66 22.85 -2.59 6.46
C LEU A 66 22.10 -2.13 5.21
N GLU A 67 21.85 -3.04 4.27
CA GLU A 67 21.13 -2.75 3.04
C GLU A 67 19.66 -2.40 3.34
N ALA A 68 19.00 -3.14 4.23
CA ALA A 68 17.60 -2.90 4.59
C ALA A 68 17.40 -1.51 5.18
N VAL A 69 18.21 -1.12 6.16
CA VAL A 69 18.10 0.18 6.84
C VAL A 69 18.40 1.32 5.88
N THR A 70 19.46 1.20 5.07
CA THR A 70 19.86 2.26 4.13
C THR A 70 18.77 2.49 3.08
N VAL A 71 18.33 1.43 2.41
CA VAL A 71 17.31 1.54 1.36
C VAL A 71 15.95 1.91 1.95
N GLN A 72 15.63 1.47 3.17
CA GLN A 72 14.40 1.89 3.85
C GLN A 72 14.38 3.40 4.09
N GLN A 73 15.48 3.98 4.58
CA GLN A 73 15.55 5.41 4.84
C GLN A 73 15.35 6.21 3.55
N ASP A 74 16.10 5.89 2.49
CA ASP A 74 15.96 6.56 1.19
C ASP A 74 14.54 6.42 0.63
N TRP A 75 13.95 5.23 0.77
CA TRP A 75 12.61 4.97 0.29
C TRP A 75 11.56 5.74 1.08
N ILE A 76 11.67 5.81 2.41
CA ILE A 76 10.80 6.62 3.27
C ILE A 76 10.91 8.08 2.88
N ASP A 77 12.12 8.64 2.81
CA ASP A 77 12.33 10.06 2.50
C ASP A 77 11.71 10.46 1.16
N LYS A 78 11.75 9.56 0.16
CA LYS A 78 11.13 9.78 -1.15
C LYS A 78 9.61 9.64 -1.14
N ASN A 79 9.07 8.68 -0.41
CA ASN A 79 7.69 8.22 -0.60
C ASN A 79 6.73 8.61 0.53
N TRP A 80 7.24 8.99 1.69
CA TRP A 80 6.44 9.21 2.89
C TRP A 80 5.34 10.26 2.73
N PRO A 81 5.55 11.42 2.09
CA PRO A 81 4.47 12.39 1.86
C PRO A 81 3.30 11.83 1.05
N ALA A 82 3.57 10.98 0.06
CA ALA A 82 2.55 10.33 -0.75
C ALA A 82 1.76 9.29 0.04
N ILE A 83 2.46 8.52 0.89
CA ILE A 83 1.86 7.51 1.76
C ILE A 83 0.91 8.15 2.77
N LEU A 84 1.33 9.25 3.40
CA LEU A 84 0.49 9.98 4.35
C LEU A 84 -0.74 10.60 3.71
N ALA A 85 -0.61 11.17 2.51
CA ALA A 85 -1.75 11.70 1.77
C ALA A 85 -2.76 10.59 1.42
N ALA A 86 -2.27 9.44 0.96
CA ALA A 86 -3.11 8.27 0.71
C ALA A 86 -3.79 7.76 2.00
N ASP A 87 -3.05 7.61 3.10
CA ASP A 87 -3.59 7.18 4.39
C ASP A 87 -4.64 8.15 4.94
N HIS A 88 -4.43 9.45 4.78
CA HIS A 88 -5.37 10.48 5.19
C HIS A 88 -6.69 10.39 4.39
N TYR A 89 -6.60 10.29 3.07
CA TYR A 89 -7.78 10.12 2.22
C TYR A 89 -8.51 8.83 2.58
N TYR A 90 -7.77 7.71 2.66
CA TYR A 90 -8.29 6.39 3.03
C TYR A 90 -9.01 6.40 4.38
N THR A 91 -8.40 7.04 5.38
CA THR A 91 -8.96 7.20 6.73
C THR A 91 -10.20 8.08 6.72
N THR A 92 -10.24 9.13 5.91
CA THR A 92 -11.43 9.99 5.78
C THR A 92 -12.61 9.24 5.18
N GLN A 93 -12.37 8.38 4.19
CA GLN A 93 -13.42 7.60 3.54
C GLN A 93 -13.92 6.43 4.41
N LEU A 94 -13.03 5.73 5.10
CA LEU A 94 -13.38 4.53 5.88
C LEU A 94 -13.63 4.79 7.36
N GLY A 95 -13.18 5.93 7.89
CA GLY A 95 -13.35 6.32 9.29
C GLY A 95 -14.79 6.25 9.80
N PRO A 96 -15.81 6.68 9.03
CA PRO A 96 -17.21 6.54 9.44
C PRO A 96 -17.69 5.10 9.65
N GLN A 97 -17.00 4.11 9.10
CA GLN A 97 -17.28 2.67 9.24
C GLN A 97 -16.32 1.98 10.22
N ALA A 98 -15.40 2.72 10.84
CA ALA A 98 -14.44 2.15 11.78
C ALA A 98 -15.10 1.80 13.11
N ILE A 99 -14.67 0.69 13.69
CA ILE A 99 -15.12 0.17 14.98
C ILE A 99 -14.13 0.64 16.04
N ASN A 100 -14.62 1.21 17.14
CA ASN A 100 -13.77 1.58 18.27
C ASN A 100 -13.40 0.33 19.09
N TYR A 101 -12.11 0.07 19.21
CA TYR A 101 -11.54 -0.99 20.03
C TYR A 101 -10.29 -0.47 20.75
N ASP A 102 -10.26 -0.62 22.08
CA ASP A 102 -9.14 -0.18 22.92
C ASP A 102 -8.69 1.29 22.69
N GLY A 103 -9.66 2.18 22.46
CA GLY A 103 -9.41 3.59 22.18
C GLY A 103 -8.87 3.88 20.77
N GLN A 104 -8.80 2.88 19.90
CA GLN A 104 -8.38 3.00 18.51
C GLN A 104 -9.57 2.78 17.56
N ALA A 105 -9.65 3.58 16.50
CA ALA A 105 -10.59 3.35 15.40
C ALA A 105 -10.00 2.30 14.44
N ILE A 106 -10.68 1.16 14.31
CA ILE A 106 -10.24 0.03 13.48
C ILE A 106 -11.21 -0.16 12.32
N SER A 107 -10.68 -0.16 11.09
CA SER A 107 -11.42 -0.58 9.91
C SER A 107 -11.02 -2.00 9.52
N LEU A 108 -12.00 -2.89 9.37
CA LEU A 108 -11.76 -4.26 8.92
C LEU A 108 -11.13 -4.29 7.52
N ASN A 109 -11.49 -3.35 6.64
CA ASN A 109 -10.85 -3.22 5.32
C ASN A 109 -9.36 -2.88 5.44
N ALA A 110 -9.02 -1.95 6.36
CA ALA A 110 -7.63 -1.59 6.62
C ALA A 110 -6.85 -2.76 7.22
N VAL A 111 -7.47 -3.52 8.12
CA VAL A 111 -6.88 -4.72 8.72
C VAL A 111 -6.58 -5.78 7.65
N MET A 112 -7.55 -6.07 6.77
CA MET A 112 -7.37 -7.02 5.66
C MET A 112 -6.25 -6.58 4.72
N LEU A 113 -6.27 -5.32 4.28
CA LEU A 113 -5.24 -4.73 3.41
C LEU A 113 -3.85 -4.95 4.00
N ALA A 114 -3.67 -4.53 5.25
CA ALA A 114 -2.37 -4.58 5.89
C ALA A 114 -1.94 -6.02 6.23
N HIS A 115 -2.86 -6.93 6.52
CA HIS A 115 -2.58 -8.35 6.67
C HIS A 115 -2.11 -8.98 5.35
N ASN A 116 -2.86 -8.79 4.27
CA ASN A 116 -2.55 -9.39 2.96
C ASN A 116 -1.23 -8.87 2.41
N ALA A 117 -0.96 -7.57 2.54
CA ALA A 117 0.30 -6.96 2.09
C ALA A 117 1.50 -7.51 2.88
N ARG A 118 1.41 -7.61 4.21
CA ARG A 118 2.44 -8.22 5.07
C ARG A 118 2.65 -9.70 4.74
N LYS A 119 1.55 -10.46 4.63
CA LYS A 119 1.59 -11.89 4.34
C LYS A 119 2.25 -12.16 2.99
N ARG A 120 1.91 -11.38 1.96
CA ARG A 120 2.58 -11.45 0.65
C ARG A 120 4.09 -11.24 0.77
N ALA A 121 4.54 -10.23 1.52
CA ALA A 121 5.97 -9.97 1.70
C ALA A 121 6.69 -11.14 2.41
N ILE A 122 6.09 -11.69 3.46
CA ILE A 122 6.62 -12.83 4.22
C ILE A 122 6.69 -14.08 3.33
N ASP A 123 5.60 -14.40 2.63
CA ASP A 123 5.50 -15.57 1.77
C ASP A 123 6.48 -15.48 0.59
N GLU A 124 6.69 -14.28 0.03
CA GLU A 124 7.64 -14.06 -1.07
C GLU A 124 9.09 -14.27 -0.63
N LEU A 125 9.48 -13.72 0.54
CA LEU A 125 10.83 -13.93 1.06
C LEU A 125 11.04 -15.39 1.48
N ASN A 126 10.02 -16.01 2.08
CA ASN A 126 10.03 -17.40 2.55
C ASN A 126 11.27 -17.71 3.41
N LEU A 127 11.62 -16.81 4.33
CA LEU A 127 12.89 -16.89 5.08
C LEU A 127 12.96 -18.13 5.97
N LYS A 128 11.85 -18.50 6.62
CA LYS A 128 11.77 -19.65 7.56
C LYS A 128 12.15 -20.99 6.92
N GLN A 129 12.05 -21.12 5.59
CA GLN A 129 12.40 -22.35 4.87
C GLN A 129 13.84 -22.33 4.30
N ARG A 130 14.61 -21.27 4.56
CA ARG A 130 15.97 -21.07 4.02
C ARG A 130 17.02 -21.21 5.12
N THR A 131 18.23 -21.61 4.73
CA THR A 131 19.42 -21.49 5.58
C THR A 131 19.75 -20.02 5.84
N LEU A 132 20.42 -19.70 6.95
CA LEU A 132 20.75 -18.31 7.33
C LEU A 132 21.42 -17.53 6.19
N THR A 133 22.46 -18.11 5.56
CA THR A 133 23.15 -17.48 4.42
C THR A 133 22.21 -17.22 3.24
N ASN A 134 21.24 -18.11 2.99
CA ASN A 134 20.28 -17.93 1.91
C ASN A 134 19.17 -16.92 2.29
N GLN A 135 18.83 -16.78 3.56
CA GLN A 135 17.94 -15.71 4.04
C GLN A 135 18.56 -14.34 3.75
N GLN A 136 19.82 -14.13 4.15
CA GLN A 136 20.56 -12.89 3.91
C GLN A 136 20.63 -12.58 2.40
N LYS A 137 21.05 -13.55 1.56
CA LYS A 137 21.11 -13.37 0.11
C LYS A 137 19.76 -13.05 -0.53
N THR A 138 18.69 -13.70 -0.07
CA THR A 138 17.33 -13.42 -0.56
C THR A 138 16.91 -12.00 -0.19
N CYS A 139 17.17 -11.57 1.03
CA CYS A 139 16.90 -10.23 1.50
C CYS A 139 17.66 -9.17 0.71
N VAL A 140 18.99 -9.27 0.65
CA VAL A 140 19.86 -8.33 -0.09
C VAL A 140 19.39 -8.20 -1.54
N ARG A 141 19.15 -9.33 -2.24
CA ARG A 141 18.66 -9.30 -3.62
C ARG A 141 17.32 -8.59 -3.74
N ARG A 142 16.38 -8.85 -2.83
CA ARG A 142 15.04 -8.25 -2.90
C ARG A 142 15.10 -6.75 -2.62
N ILE A 143 15.87 -6.33 -1.63
CA ILE A 143 16.07 -4.92 -1.28
C ILE A 143 16.73 -4.17 -2.43
N GLN A 144 17.77 -4.73 -3.05
CA GLN A 144 18.40 -4.13 -4.23
C GLN A 144 17.42 -3.98 -5.39
N THR A 145 16.50 -4.93 -5.57
CA THR A 145 15.44 -4.83 -6.58
C THR A 145 14.51 -3.65 -6.27
N ILE A 146 14.18 -3.43 -5.00
CA ILE A 146 13.37 -2.29 -4.55
C ILE A 146 14.09 -0.97 -4.84
N ALA A 147 15.38 -0.88 -4.50
CA ALA A 147 16.21 0.29 -4.76
C ALA A 147 16.31 0.63 -6.26
N GLN A 148 16.53 -0.38 -7.10
CA GLN A 148 16.72 -0.20 -8.55
C GLN A 148 15.43 0.13 -9.31
N GLN A 149 14.30 -0.45 -8.91
CA GLN A 149 13.03 -0.25 -9.60
C GLN A 149 12.28 1.01 -9.14
N GLU A 150 12.83 1.72 -8.15
CA GLU A 150 12.22 2.88 -7.51
C GLU A 150 10.74 2.68 -7.15
N MET A 151 10.33 1.45 -6.77
CA MET A 151 8.94 0.95 -6.78
C MET A 151 7.88 2.06 -6.77
N ALA A 152 7.53 2.54 -7.97
CA ALA A 152 6.71 3.72 -8.10
C ALA A 152 5.37 3.48 -7.41
N LEU A 153 5.02 4.37 -6.47
CA LEU A 153 3.76 4.27 -5.74
C LEU A 153 2.56 4.36 -6.69
N THR A 154 2.70 5.08 -7.79
CA THR A 154 1.68 5.23 -8.84
C THR A 154 2.22 4.82 -10.20
N GLN A 155 1.32 4.51 -11.14
CA GLN A 155 1.65 4.23 -12.54
C GLN A 155 0.68 5.00 -13.44
N GLY A 156 1.24 5.70 -14.43
CA GLY A 156 0.46 6.50 -15.38
C GLY A 156 0.21 7.94 -14.92
N GLU A 157 -0.03 8.81 -15.89
CA GLU A 157 -0.16 10.27 -15.68
C GLU A 157 -1.33 10.61 -14.76
N GLN A 158 -2.50 9.97 -14.94
CA GLN A 158 -3.68 10.23 -14.13
C GLN A 158 -3.43 9.98 -12.65
N ALA A 159 -2.88 8.80 -12.30
CA ALA A 159 -2.59 8.45 -10.92
C ALA A 159 -1.54 9.39 -10.27
N HIS A 160 -0.63 9.96 -11.07
CA HIS A 160 0.32 10.96 -10.60
C HIS A 160 -0.37 12.28 -10.27
N VAL A 161 -1.22 12.78 -11.18
CA VAL A 161 -1.99 14.01 -10.98
C VAL A 161 -2.96 13.88 -9.79
N ASP A 162 -3.63 12.73 -9.66
CA ASP A 162 -4.53 12.44 -8.53
C ASP A 162 -3.77 12.41 -7.20
N LEU A 163 -2.60 11.76 -7.15
CA LEU A 163 -1.76 11.74 -5.95
C LEU A 163 -1.29 13.15 -5.58
N GLN A 164 -0.89 13.98 -6.55
CA GLN A 164 -0.52 15.36 -6.28
C GLN A 164 -1.69 16.14 -5.66
N ALA A 165 -2.92 15.92 -6.13
CA ALA A 165 -4.11 16.54 -5.55
C ALA A 165 -4.35 16.06 -4.11
N LEU A 166 -4.19 14.76 -3.82
CA LEU A 166 -4.28 14.24 -2.45
C LEU A 166 -3.20 14.85 -1.54
N GLN A 167 -1.97 15.00 -2.04
CA GLN A 167 -0.87 15.62 -1.29
C GLN A 167 -1.14 17.09 -0.99
N GLN A 168 -1.78 17.83 -1.88
CA GLN A 168 -2.18 19.22 -1.65
C GLN A 168 -3.27 19.35 -0.59
N GLN A 169 -4.13 18.34 -0.44
CA GLN A 169 -5.17 18.31 0.58
C GLN A 169 -4.64 17.91 1.97
N TYR A 170 -3.54 17.16 2.02
CA TYR A 170 -2.93 16.73 3.27
C TYR A 170 -2.13 17.86 3.94
N THR A 171 -2.62 18.34 5.09
CA THR A 171 -1.97 19.39 5.88
C THR A 171 -1.28 18.86 7.15
N GLY A 172 -1.14 17.54 7.27
CA GLY A 172 -0.52 16.91 8.44
C GLY A 172 1.02 17.00 8.43
N ASP A 173 1.62 16.59 9.54
CA ASP A 173 3.08 16.53 9.69
C ASP A 173 3.67 15.38 8.87
N THR A 174 4.47 15.71 7.87
CA THR A 174 5.17 14.75 7.01
C THR A 174 6.52 14.29 7.57
N THR A 175 6.96 14.78 8.72
CA THR A 175 8.24 14.39 9.33
C THR A 175 8.09 13.20 10.28
N LYS A 176 6.88 12.94 10.76
CA LYS A 176 6.59 11.85 11.68
C LYS A 176 6.31 10.56 10.92
N ILE A 177 7.10 9.53 11.19
CA ILE A 177 6.82 8.17 10.71
C ILE A 177 5.82 7.51 11.67
N VAL A 178 4.69 7.04 11.13
CA VAL A 178 3.62 6.37 11.86
C VAL A 178 3.23 5.07 11.17
N PRO A 179 2.63 4.09 11.87
CA PRO A 179 2.08 2.91 11.20
C PRO A 179 0.98 3.29 10.20
N VAL A 180 1.02 2.69 9.02
CA VAL A 180 -0.02 2.82 7.99
C VAL A 180 -0.48 1.43 7.51
N PRO A 181 -1.76 1.25 7.11
CA PRO A 181 -2.85 2.22 7.24
C PRO A 181 -3.18 2.48 8.71
N THR A 182 -3.47 3.74 9.07
CA THR A 182 -3.72 4.10 10.48
C THR A 182 -4.91 3.31 11.05
N LEU A 183 -5.96 3.11 10.25
CA LEU A 183 -7.15 2.35 10.64
C LEU A 183 -6.92 0.83 10.76
N ALA A 184 -5.74 0.31 10.42
CA ALA A 184 -5.45 -1.11 10.62
C ALA A 184 -5.11 -1.42 12.08
N GLY A 185 -4.74 -0.42 12.89
CA GLY A 185 -4.21 -0.63 14.24
C GLY A 185 -2.89 -1.40 14.26
N ASP A 186 -2.47 -1.85 15.44
CA ASP A 186 -1.19 -2.53 15.66
C ASP A 186 -1.21 -4.02 15.28
N ILE A 187 -1.73 -4.34 14.09
CA ILE A 187 -1.80 -5.75 13.65
C ILE A 187 -0.44 -6.25 13.17
N THR A 188 -0.17 -7.52 13.47
CA THR A 188 0.95 -8.28 12.92
C THR A 188 0.46 -9.62 12.40
N THR A 189 1.02 -10.06 11.27
CA THR A 189 0.71 -11.36 10.63
C THR A 189 1.25 -12.54 11.41
N GLU A 190 2.16 -12.31 12.37
CA GLU A 190 2.80 -13.37 13.16
C GLU A 190 2.22 -13.50 14.57
N ARG A 191 1.11 -12.80 14.87
CA ARG A 191 0.49 -12.89 16.18
C ARG A 191 -0.07 -14.29 16.38
N GLU A 192 0.30 -14.93 17.49
CA GLU A 192 -0.22 -16.23 17.86
C GLU A 192 -1.74 -16.17 18.10
N ASN A 193 -2.41 -17.28 17.86
CA ASN A 193 -3.83 -17.42 18.14
C ASN A 193 -4.09 -17.37 19.66
N GLY A 194 -5.13 -16.66 20.07
CA GLY A 194 -5.55 -16.62 21.48
C GLY A 194 -6.34 -17.87 21.88
N ARG A 195 -6.72 -17.93 23.15
CA ARG A 195 -7.42 -19.07 23.76
C ARG A 195 -8.81 -19.26 23.17
N SER A 196 -9.50 -18.18 22.81
CA SER A 196 -10.85 -18.26 22.22
C SER A 196 -10.84 -18.53 20.71
N TYR A 197 -9.67 -18.45 20.04
CA TYR A 197 -9.58 -18.49 18.58
C TYR A 197 -10.26 -19.72 17.97
N PHE A 198 -9.88 -20.93 18.39
CA PHE A 198 -10.34 -22.16 17.75
C PHE A 198 -11.84 -22.36 17.87
N LEU A 199 -12.42 -22.08 19.06
CA LEU A 199 -13.85 -22.21 19.27
C LEU A 199 -14.64 -21.22 18.42
N LEU A 200 -14.21 -19.96 18.38
CA LEU A 200 -14.85 -18.93 17.56
C LEU A 200 -14.74 -19.24 16.07
N PHE A 201 -13.58 -19.73 15.62
CA PHE A 201 -13.32 -20.01 14.22
C PHE A 201 -14.14 -21.20 13.72
N GLU A 202 -14.24 -22.27 14.51
CA GLU A 202 -15.08 -23.43 14.17
C GLU A 202 -16.58 -23.07 14.13
N GLU A 203 -17.04 -22.17 15.01
CA GLU A 203 -18.41 -21.67 14.93
C GLU A 203 -18.62 -20.83 13.68
N PHE A 204 -17.72 -19.88 13.40
CA PHE A 204 -17.80 -19.01 12.24
C PHE A 204 -17.80 -19.80 10.92
N LYS A 205 -17.01 -20.88 10.84
CA LYS A 205 -16.96 -21.76 9.67
C LYS A 205 -18.28 -22.40 9.29
N LYS A 206 -19.22 -22.54 10.23
CA LYS A 206 -20.56 -23.07 9.94
C LYS A 206 -21.36 -22.12 9.06
N GLU A 207 -21.17 -20.81 9.24
CA GLU A 207 -21.80 -19.76 8.44
C GLU A 207 -20.96 -19.42 7.20
N CYS A 208 -19.64 -19.54 7.33
CA CYS A 208 -18.68 -19.13 6.32
C CYS A 208 -17.55 -20.14 6.17
N PRO A 209 -17.73 -21.20 5.36
CA PRO A 209 -16.76 -22.30 5.26
C PRO A 209 -15.34 -21.86 4.85
N ASP A 210 -15.26 -20.88 3.94
CA ASP A 210 -14.00 -20.26 3.49
C ASP A 210 -13.64 -19.00 4.30
N GLY A 211 -14.18 -18.90 5.51
CA GLY A 211 -13.97 -17.78 6.41
C GLY A 211 -12.54 -17.71 6.92
N GLN A 212 -12.08 -16.49 7.19
CA GLN A 212 -10.77 -16.23 7.76
C GLN A 212 -10.86 -15.31 8.98
N PHE A 213 -9.99 -15.57 9.96
CA PHE A 213 -9.78 -14.70 11.11
C PHE A 213 -8.39 -14.08 11.05
N ILE A 214 -8.31 -12.79 11.31
CA ILE A 214 -7.06 -12.06 11.53
C ILE A 214 -7.01 -11.66 12.99
N VAL A 215 -5.93 -12.02 13.69
CA VAL A 215 -5.75 -11.69 15.11
C VAL A 215 -5.37 -10.21 15.27
N VAL A 216 -6.33 -9.39 15.67
CA VAL A 216 -6.17 -7.94 15.89
C VAL A 216 -5.47 -7.65 17.21
N HIS A 217 -5.78 -8.42 18.25
CA HIS A 217 -5.16 -8.29 19.57
C HIS A 217 -5.16 -9.66 20.27
N ASN A 218 -4.10 -9.96 21.02
CA ASN A 218 -4.02 -11.18 21.82
C ASN A 218 -3.10 -10.95 23.02
N GLN A 219 -3.66 -10.46 24.12
CA GLN A 219 -3.01 -10.36 25.42
C GLN A 219 -4.01 -10.78 26.50
N TRP A 220 -3.97 -12.06 26.87
CA TRP A 220 -4.89 -12.61 27.87
C TRP A 220 -4.96 -11.72 29.13
N PRO A 221 -6.17 -11.31 29.59
CA PRO A 221 -7.49 -11.87 29.24
C PRO A 221 -8.20 -11.22 28.03
N HIS A 222 -7.55 -10.29 27.32
CA HIS A 222 -8.12 -9.54 26.20
C HIS A 222 -7.68 -10.13 24.85
N GLU A 223 -8.65 -10.41 23.98
CA GLU A 223 -8.40 -10.91 22.63
C GLU A 223 -9.30 -10.16 21.64
N ALA A 224 -8.85 -9.98 20.40
CA ALA A 224 -9.68 -9.47 19.32
C ALA A 224 -9.32 -10.11 17.98
N TYR A 225 -10.36 -10.40 17.21
CA TYR A 225 -10.28 -11.09 15.93
C TYR A 225 -11.14 -10.36 14.91
N ALA A 226 -10.56 -10.00 13.77
CA ALA A 226 -11.31 -9.54 12.62
C ALA A 226 -11.72 -10.75 11.78
N SER A 227 -13.00 -10.85 11.44
CA SER A 227 -13.59 -11.97 10.71
C SER A 227 -14.02 -11.56 9.31
N TYR A 228 -13.82 -12.46 8.34
CA TYR A 228 -14.10 -12.20 6.93
C TYR A 228 -14.63 -13.43 6.22
N CYS A 229 -15.48 -13.20 5.23
CA CYS A 229 -15.95 -14.21 4.28
C CYS A 229 -15.37 -13.93 2.90
N GLY A 230 -14.37 -14.72 2.49
CA GLY A 230 -13.49 -14.31 1.41
C GLY A 230 -12.81 -12.99 1.78
N GLU A 231 -12.90 -11.99 0.91
CA GLU A 231 -12.36 -10.63 1.18
C GLU A 231 -13.38 -9.70 1.85
N ALA A 232 -14.63 -10.13 2.04
CA ALA A 232 -15.66 -9.28 2.63
C ALA A 232 -15.55 -9.24 4.17
N PRO A 233 -15.46 -8.06 4.79
CA PRO A 233 -15.47 -7.93 6.24
C PRO A 233 -16.82 -8.35 6.83
N VAL A 234 -16.77 -9.09 7.94
CA VAL A 234 -17.99 -9.57 8.64
C VAL A 234 -18.14 -8.91 10.00
N SER A 235 -17.14 -9.02 10.87
CA SER A 235 -17.21 -8.45 12.22
C SER A 235 -15.84 -8.34 12.89
N LEU A 236 -15.74 -7.41 13.84
CA LEU A 236 -14.71 -7.43 14.89
C LEU A 236 -15.27 -8.19 16.09
N ILE A 237 -14.59 -9.26 16.49
CA ILE A 237 -14.92 -10.06 17.66
C ILE A 237 -13.94 -9.68 18.76
N SER A 238 -14.44 -9.16 19.88
CA SER A 238 -13.63 -8.84 21.07
C SER A 238 -13.99 -9.79 22.20
N CYS A 239 -12.99 -10.29 22.91
CA CYS A 239 -13.18 -11.20 24.03
C CYS A 239 -12.48 -10.68 25.29
N GLU A 240 -13.15 -10.84 26.42
CA GLU A 240 -12.58 -10.60 27.75
C GLU A 240 -12.87 -11.81 28.63
N TRP A 241 -11.82 -12.43 29.19
CA TRP A 241 -11.94 -13.65 29.99
C TRP A 241 -12.71 -14.77 29.27
N GLY A 242 -12.54 -14.86 27.95
CA GLY A 242 -13.24 -15.83 27.09
C GLY A 242 -14.71 -15.49 26.78
N LYS A 243 -15.26 -14.40 27.32
CA LYS A 243 -16.60 -13.89 26.94
C LYS A 243 -16.46 -12.95 25.76
N CYS A 244 -17.09 -13.29 24.65
CA CYS A 244 -16.90 -12.58 23.38
C CYS A 244 -18.13 -11.77 22.98
N THR A 245 -17.89 -10.61 22.36
CA THR A 245 -18.89 -9.75 21.73
C THR A 245 -18.51 -9.49 20.28
N GLN A 246 -19.49 -9.26 19.42
CA GLN A 246 -19.28 -9.01 17.99
C GLN A 246 -19.79 -7.62 17.61
N GLN A 247 -19.00 -6.90 16.83
CA GLN A 247 -19.33 -5.59 16.27
C GLN A 247 -19.26 -5.69 14.74
N ARG A 248 -20.31 -5.26 14.04
CA ARG A 248 -20.42 -5.29 12.58
C ARG A 248 -20.38 -3.89 12.02
#